data_AF-A0A1V5DMA1-F1
#
_entry.id   AF-A0A1V5DMA1-F1
#
_cell.length_a   1.000
_cell.length_b   1.000
_cell.length_c   1.000
_cell.angle_alpha   90.00
_cell.angle_beta   90.00
_cell.angle_gamma   90.00
#
_symmetry.space_group_name_H-M   'P 1'
#
loop_
_entity.id
_entity.type
_entity.pdbx_description
1 polymer ?
#
loop_
_entity_poly.entity_id
_entity_poly.type
_entity_poly.pdbx_seq_one_letter_code
_entity_poly.pdbx_strand_id
1 'polypeptide(L)' 'MTGLNNIFQHAYQEGKIPDKETAKYLVSQLGEVNYIPANSVREYENAVRKQYQEYYELMEKRKKEKESV' A
#
# COMPACT_ATOMS: atom_id res chain seq x y z
N MET A 1 6.60 -5.11 13.20
CA MET A 1 6.26 -4.23 12.06
C MET A 1 4.81 -4.51 11.67
N THR A 2 3.84 -3.87 12.33
CA THR A 2 2.41 -4.25 12.24
C THR A 2 1.51 -3.16 11.66
N GLY A 3 1.94 -1.88 11.61
CA GLY A 3 1.11 -0.79 11.07
C GLY A 3 0.95 -0.81 9.55
N LEU A 4 2.07 -0.83 8.81
CA LEU A 4 2.07 -0.71 7.35
C LEU A 4 1.40 -1.90 6.64
N ASN A 5 1.63 -3.12 7.14
CA ASN A 5 1.04 -4.33 6.56
C ASN A 5 -0.49 -4.33 6.66
N ASN A 6 -1.06 -3.78 7.74
CA ASN A 6 -2.51 -3.71 7.91
C ASN A 6 -3.13 -2.71 6.93
N ILE A 7 -2.49 -1.56 6.72
CA ILE A 7 -2.95 -0.55 5.76
C ILE A 7 -2.93 -1.13 4.33
N PHE A 8 -1.86 -1.85 3.97
CA PHE A 8 -1.76 -2.50 2.66
C PHE A 8 -2.80 -3.61 2.48
N GLN A 9 -2.99 -4.44 3.50
CA GLN A 9 -4.02 -5.48 3.46
C GLN A 9 -5.42 -4.88 3.27
N HIS A 10 -5.73 -3.81 3.99
CA HIS A 10 -7.03 -3.14 3.89
C HIS A 10 -7.24 -2.54 2.49
N ALA A 11 -6.26 -1.79 1.96
CA ALA A 11 -6.32 -1.23 0.61
C ALA A 11 -6.49 -2.31 -0.47
N TYR A 12 -5.83 -3.46 -0.31
CA TYR A 12 -5.96 -4.59 -1.23
C TYR A 12 -7.33 -5.25 -1.16
N GLN A 13 -7.87 -5.43 0.05
CA GLN A 13 -9.23 -5.97 0.26
C GLN A 13 -10.32 -5.07 -0.33
N GLU A 14 -10.10 -3.75 -0.36
CA GLU A 14 -10.96 -2.78 -1.05
C GLU A 14 -10.78 -2.76 -2.58
N GLY A 15 -9.86 -3.56 -3.13
CA GLY A 15 -9.59 -3.62 -4.57
C GLY A 15 -8.78 -2.44 -5.11
N LYS A 16 -8.07 -1.69 -4.26
CA LYS A 16 -7.20 -0.60 -4.73
C LYS A 16 -5.95 -1.14 -5.42
N ILE A 17 -5.68 -0.61 -6.61
CA ILE A 17 -4.49 -0.95 -7.40
C ILE A 17 -3.31 -0.02 -7.06
N PRO A 18 -2.06 -0.42 -7.34
CA PRO A 18 -0.86 0.37 -6.99
C PRO A 18 -0.63 1.58 -7.92
N ASP A 19 -1.55 2.54 -7.89
CA ASP A 19 -1.50 3.78 -8.66
C ASP A 19 -1.14 5.00 -7.81
N LYS A 20 -1.12 6.19 -8.43
CA LYS A 20 -0.75 7.44 -7.76
C LYS A 20 -1.79 7.86 -6.71
N GLU A 21 -3.08 7.65 -6.98
CA GLU A 21 -4.14 8.03 -6.04
C GLU A 21 -4.13 7.12 -4.81
N THR A 22 -3.88 5.83 -5.00
CA THR A 22 -3.69 4.89 -3.91
C THR A 22 -2.45 5.22 -3.09
N ALA A 23 -1.36 5.66 -3.70
CA ALA A 23 -0.18 6.13 -2.97
C ALA A 23 -0.49 7.30 -2.03
N LYS A 24 -1.24 8.31 -2.50
CA LYS A 24 -1.70 9.43 -1.67
C LYS A 24 -2.59 8.96 -0.52
N TYR A 25 -3.53 8.08 -0.82
CA TYR A 25 -4.41 7.47 0.18
C TYR A 25 -3.59 6.77 1.27
N LEU A 26 -2.64 5.90 0.88
CA LEU A 26 -1.79 5.18 1.82
C LEU A 26 -0.93 6.13 2.68
N VAL A 27 -0.40 7.21 2.09
CA VAL A 27 0.34 8.24 2.83
C VAL A 27 -0.56 8.99 3.81
N SER A 28 -1.80 9.31 3.45
CA SER A 28 -2.76 9.92 4.39
C SER A 28 -3.05 9.00 5.58
N GLN A 29 -3.25 7.70 5.33
CA GLN A 29 -3.46 6.71 6.38
C GLN A 29 -2.22 6.52 7.28
N LEU A 30 -1.02 6.65 6.72
CA LEU A 30 0.23 6.67 7.50
C LEU A 30 0.39 7.95 8.32
N GLY A 31 -0.07 9.09 7.79
CA GLY A 31 -0.05 10.39 8.44
C GLY A 31 -0.96 10.49 9.67
N GLU A 32 -2.03 9.68 9.73
CA GLU A 32 -2.91 9.59 10.90
C GLU A 32 -2.20 8.97 12.12
N VAL A 33 -1.17 8.14 11.89
CA VAL A 33 -0.46 7.40 12.93
C VAL A 33 1.02 7.80 13.07
N ASN A 34 1.58 8.56 12.13
CA ASN A 34 2.97 9.04 12.13
C ASN A 34 3.07 10.49 11.60
N TYR A 35 4.01 11.26 12.11
CA TYR A 35 4.35 12.56 11.53
C TYR A 35 5.08 12.38 10.18
N ILE A 36 4.53 12.97 9.11
CA ILE A 36 5.16 13.04 7.80
C ILE A 36 5.50 14.52 7.53
N PRO A 37 6.78 14.90 7.41
CA PRO A 37 7.15 16.26 7.04
C PRO A 37 6.51 16.64 5.70
N ALA A 38 5.90 17.83 5.62
CA ALA A 38 5.23 18.32 4.39
C ALA A 38 6.17 18.29 3.17
N ASN A 39 7.44 18.60 3.39
CA ASN A 39 8.48 18.66 2.36
C ASN A 39 8.88 17.27 1.84
N SER A 40 8.44 16.20 2.51
CA SER A 40 8.79 14.81 2.21
C SER A 40 7.60 13.98 1.73
N VAL A 41 6.41 14.56 1.64
CA VAL A 41 5.18 13.82 1.27
C VAL A 41 5.35 13.10 -0.06
N ARG A 42 5.98 13.74 -1.05
CA ARG A 42 6.19 13.15 -2.38
C ARG A 42 7.14 11.95 -2.36
N GLU A 43 8.20 12.01 -1.55
CA GLU A 43 9.14 10.91 -1.33
C GLU A 43 8.43 9.74 -0.65
N TYR A 44 7.59 10.01 0.34
CA TYR A 44 6.76 9.00 1.00
C TYR A 44 5.74 8.38 0.03
N GLU A 45 5.05 9.16 -0.78
CA GLU A 45 4.12 8.65 -1.81
C GLU A 45 4.84 7.69 -2.75
N ASN A 46 6.04 8.06 -3.23
CA ASN A 46 6.82 7.20 -4.11
C ASN A 46 7.28 5.91 -3.43
N ALA A 47 7.78 6.00 -2.19
CA ALA A 47 8.26 4.84 -1.44
C ALA A 47 7.12 3.88 -1.11
N VAL A 48 6.00 4.40 -0.62
CA VAL A 48 4.81 3.63 -0.25
C VAL A 48 4.17 2.99 -1.48
N ARG A 49 4.11 3.71 -2.62
CA ARG A 49 3.65 3.12 -3.88
C ARG A 49 4.48 1.91 -4.29
N LYS A 50 5.81 2.02 -4.21
CA LYS A 50 6.72 0.91 -4.57
C LYS A 50 6.48 -0.30 -3.65
N GLN A 51 6.39 -0.08 -2.35
CA GLN A 51 6.14 -1.16 -1.39
C GLN A 51 4.76 -1.79 -1.56
N TYR A 52 3.73 -0.98 -1.86
CA TYR A 52 2.39 -1.49 -2.11
C TYR A 52 2.31 -2.27 -3.43
N GLN A 53 3.05 -1.87 -4.46
CA GLN A 53 3.20 -2.64 -5.70
C GLN A 53 3.75 -4.04 -5.41
N GLU A 54 4.84 -4.15 -4.65
CA GLU A 54 5.46 -5.42 -4.27
C GLU A 54 4.49 -6.31 -3.48
N TYR A 55 3.72 -5.71 -2.55
CA TYR A 55 2.67 -6.40 -1.81
C TYR A 55 1.53 -6.90 -2.72
N TYR A 56 1.03 -6.03 -3.60
CA TYR A 56 -0.07 -6.33 -4.52
C TYR A 56 0.27 -7.51 -5.44
N GLU A 57 1.46 -7.50 -6.03
CA GLU A 57 1.95 -8.59 -6.90
C GLU A 57 2.02 -9.93 -6.16
N LEU A 58 2.52 -9.92 -4.91
CA LEU A 58 2.58 -11.12 -4.08
C LEU A 58 1.19 -11.68 -3.79
N MET A 59 0.22 -10.81 -3.50
CA MET A 59 -1.14 -11.22 -3.18
C MET A 59 -1.89 -11.75 -4.40
N GLU A 60 -1.74 -11.11 -5.56
CA GLU A 60 -2.31 -11.57 -6.83
C GLU A 60 -1.73 -12.93 -7.24
N LYS A 61 -0.43 -13.15 -7.03
CA LYS A 61 0.20 -14.45 -7.26
C LYS A 61 -0.44 -15.54 -6.37
N ARG A 62 -0.58 -15.27 -5.07
CA ARG A 62 -1.20 -16.21 -4.11
C ARG A 62 -2.67 -16.48 -4.43
N LYS A 63 -3.40 -15.47 -4.90
CA LYS A 63 -4.80 -15.63 -5.32
C LYS A 63 -4.91 -16.59 -6.50
N LYS A 64 -4.10 -16.39 -7.55
CA LYS A 64 -4.05 -17.29 -8.72
C LYS A 64 -3.67 -18.72 -8.35
N GLU A 65 -2.70 -18.90 -7.44
CA GLU A 65 -2.30 -20.22 -6.95
C GLU A 65 -3.45 -20.94 -6.23
N LYS A 66 -4.26 -20.22 -5.44
CA LYS A 66 -5.43 -20.79 -4.76
C LYS A 66 -6.59 -21.11 -5.72
N GLU A 67 -6.78 -20.32 -6.76
CA GLU A 67 -7.82 -20.54 -7.78
C GLU A 67 -7.45 -21.67 -8.77
N SER A 68 -6.19 -22.09 -8.79
CA SER A 68 -5.69 -23.17 -9.65
C SER A 68 -5.69 -24.56 -8.96
N VAL A 69 -6.22 -24.65 -7.73
CA VAL A 69 -6.36 -25.88 -6.92
C VAL A 69 -7.84 -26.22 -6.78
#